data_AF-A0A518V1X3-F1
#
_entry.id   AF-A0A518V1X3-F1
#
_cell.length_a   1.000
_cell.length_b   1.000
_cell.length_c   1.000
_cell.angle_alpha   90.00
_cell.angle_beta   90.00
_cell.angle_gamma   90.00
#
_symmetry.space_group_name_H-M   'P 1'
#
loop_
_entity.id
_entity.type
_entity.pdbx_description
1 polymer ?
#
loop_
_entity_poly.entity_id
_entity_poly.type
_entity_poly.pdbx_seq_one_letter_code
_entity_poly.pdbx_strand_id
1 'polypeptide(L)'
;MEKVIESLLENGFIPDDHTAVRVERGRSVIGGRLRYKRGSIFVTVGKRTTCVYKKEGKQILWVKNFETKDATSIMRYIAEQKEGLF
;
A
#
# COMPACT_ATOMS: atom_id res chain seq x y z
N MET A 1 9.16 -5.68 -2.48
CA MET A 1 7.84 -5.87 -1.84
C MET A 1 8.00 -5.75 -0.33
N GLU A 2 8.84 -6.57 0.31
CA GLU A 2 9.12 -6.53 1.76
C GLU A 2 9.49 -5.12 2.26
N LYS A 3 10.48 -4.47 1.64
CA LYS A 3 10.85 -3.08 1.99
C LYS A 3 9.68 -2.09 1.96
N VAL A 4 8.75 -2.22 1.01
CA VAL A 4 7.57 -1.34 0.94
C VAL A 4 6.64 -1.64 2.11
N ILE A 5 6.45 -2.91 2.45
CA ILE A 5 5.62 -3.34 3.57
C ILE A 5 6.19 -2.84 4.90
N GLU A 6 7.48 -3.06 5.14
CA GLU A 6 8.18 -2.60 6.36
C GLU A 6 8.03 -1.09 6.51
N SER A 7 8.33 -0.32 5.47
CA SER A 7 8.18 1.14 5.51
C SER A 7 6.73 1.59 5.73
N LEU A 8 5.74 0.88 5.19
CA LEU A 8 4.32 1.19 5.46
C LEU A 8 3.98 0.99 6.93
N LEU A 9 4.40 -0.13 7.52
CA LEU A 9 4.18 -0.44 8.94
C LEU A 9 4.85 0.58 9.85
N GLU A 10 6.11 0.93 9.59
CA GLU A 10 6.85 1.97 10.32
C GLU A 10 6.18 3.35 10.22
N ASN A 11 5.47 3.61 9.12
CA ASN A 11 4.73 4.86 8.90
C ASN A 11 3.28 4.81 9.38
N GLY A 12 2.92 3.82 10.21
CA GLY A 12 1.60 3.72 10.85
C GLY A 12 0.48 3.29 9.90
N PHE A 13 0.80 2.67 8.76
CA PHE A 13 -0.19 1.94 8.00
C PHE A 13 -0.45 0.59 8.64
N ILE A 14 -1.72 0.20 8.68
CA ILE A 14 -2.15 -1.11 9.17
C ILE A 14 -2.72 -1.93 8.02
N PRO A 15 -2.62 -3.27 8.04
CA PRO A 15 -3.36 -4.13 7.12
C PRO A 15 -4.86 -3.78 7.14
N ASP A 16 -5.51 -3.73 5.97
CA ASP A 16 -6.95 -3.43 5.90
C ASP A 16 -7.86 -4.67 5.97
N ASP A 17 -7.26 -5.84 6.18
CA ASP A 17 -7.87 -7.18 6.27
C ASP A 17 -8.72 -7.60 5.05
N HIS A 18 -8.74 -6.82 3.96
CA HIS A 18 -9.37 -7.24 2.70
C HIS A 18 -8.46 -8.13 1.84
N THR A 19 -7.20 -8.35 2.23
CA THR A 19 -6.34 -9.33 1.58
C THR A 19 -6.34 -10.63 2.39
N ALA A 20 -6.99 -11.67 1.87
CA ALA A 20 -6.92 -13.01 2.42
C ALA A 20 -5.51 -13.59 2.19
N VAL A 21 -4.57 -13.34 3.10
CA VAL A 21 -3.27 -14.02 3.08
C VAL A 21 -3.47 -15.43 3.63
N ARG A 22 -3.69 -16.42 2.77
CA ARG A 22 -3.53 -17.83 3.19
C ARG A 22 -2.04 -18.15 2.99
N VAL A 23 -1.36 -18.41 4.10
CA VAL A 23 0.00 -18.95 4.10
C VAL A 23 -0.13 -20.47 4.08
N GLU A 24 0.08 -21.10 2.93
CA GLU A 24 0.25 -22.55 2.87
C GLU A 24 1.74 -22.92 2.87
N ARG A 25 2.07 -23.90 3.72
CA ARG A 25 3.42 -24.38 4.07
C ARG A 25 4.39 -24.40 2.88
N GLY A 26 5.29 -23.43 2.85
CA GLY A 26 6.45 -23.39 1.96
C GLY A 26 6.24 -22.71 0.60
N ARG A 27 5.02 -22.27 0.25
CA ARG A 27 4.76 -21.43 -0.93
C ARG A 27 3.63 -20.44 -0.66
N SER A 28 4.00 -19.21 -0.33
CA SER A 28 3.04 -18.10 -0.21
C SER A 28 2.61 -17.63 -1.59
N VAL A 29 1.44 -18.07 -2.08
CA VAL A 29 0.84 -17.48 -3.30
C VAL A 29 -0.66 -17.32 -3.13
N ILE A 30 -1.12 -16.19 -2.60
CA ILE A 30 -2.55 -15.84 -2.66
C ILE A 30 -2.73 -14.36 -2.97
N GLY A 31 -3.46 -14.12 -4.06
CA GLY A 31 -3.89 -12.82 -4.57
C GLY A 31 -2.83 -11.74 -4.39
N GLY A 32 -1.73 -11.80 -5.17
CA GLY A 32 -0.41 -11.20 -4.91
C GLY A 32 -0.31 -9.69 -4.73
N ARG A 33 -1.15 -9.13 -3.86
CA ARG A 33 -1.42 -7.74 -3.51
C ARG A 33 -1.90 -7.65 -2.06
N LEU A 34 -1.04 -7.18 -1.18
CA LEU A 34 -1.35 -6.86 0.22
C LEU A 34 -1.93 -5.46 0.31
N ARG A 35 -2.95 -5.25 1.16
CA ARG A 35 -3.58 -3.94 1.34
C ARG A 35 -3.33 -3.37 2.72
N TYR A 36 -2.95 -2.10 2.73
CA TYR A 36 -2.63 -1.32 3.90
C TYR A 36 -3.40 -0.01 3.87
N LYS A 37 -3.72 0.55 5.03
CA LYS A 37 -4.41 1.83 5.14
C LYS A 37 -3.89 2.68 6.31
N ARG A 38 -4.02 3.99 6.15
CA ARG A 38 -3.81 5.00 7.20
C ARG A 38 -4.76 6.18 6.95
N GLY A 39 -5.77 6.32 7.81
CA GLY A 39 -6.86 7.28 7.58
C GLY A 39 -7.55 7.03 6.25
N SER A 40 -7.64 8.06 5.40
CA SER A 40 -8.22 7.98 4.05
C SER A 40 -7.24 7.47 2.97
N ILE A 41 -5.97 7.21 3.29
CA ILE A 41 -4.95 6.76 2.33
C ILE A 41 -4.84 5.24 2.41
N PHE A 42 -4.86 4.59 1.24
CA PHE A 42 -4.77 3.16 1.08
C PHE A 42 -3.62 2.81 0.14
N VAL A 43 -2.97 1.68 0.38
CA VAL A 43 -1.85 1.19 -0.41
C VAL A 43 -2.05 -0.29 -0.69
N THR A 44 -2.10 -0.64 -1.98
CA THR A 44 -2.10 -2.04 -2.44
C THR A 44 -0.72 -2.40 -2.96
N VAL A 45 0.02 -3.21 -2.23
CA VAL A 45 1.39 -3.64 -2.53
C VAL A 45 1.38 -4.99 -3.23
N GLY A 46 1.62 -4.99 -4.54
CA GLY A 46 1.77 -6.22 -5.32
C GLY A 46 3.23 -6.61 -5.58
N LYS A 47 3.47 -7.73 -6.29
CA LYS A 47 4.84 -8.18 -6.62
C LYS A 47 5.60 -7.21 -7.52
N ARG A 48 4.89 -6.65 -8.51
CA ARG A 48 5.47 -5.75 -9.51
C ARG A 48 4.98 -4.31 -9.37
N THR A 49 3.73 -4.14 -8.93
CA THR A 49 3.07 -2.83 -8.89
C THR A 49 2.53 -2.54 -7.50
N THR A 50 2.78 -1.33 -7.01
CA THR A 50 2.16 -0.78 -5.81
C THR A 50 1.23 0.35 -6.20
N CYS A 51 -0.01 0.32 -5.72
CA CYS A 51 -1.01 1.35 -5.97
C CYS A 51 -1.25 2.12 -4.66
N VAL A 52 -1.12 3.45 -4.69
CA VAL A 52 -1.48 4.35 -3.58
C VAL A 52 -2.72 5.12 -4.00
N TYR A 53 -3.74 5.18 -3.15
CA TYR A 53 -4.97 5.89 -3.45
C TYR A 53 -5.59 6.52 -2.21
N LYS A 54 -6.31 7.63 -2.37
CA LYS A 54 -7.14 8.23 -1.31
C LYS A 54 -8.60 7.97 -1.58
N LYS A 55 -9.32 7.57 -0.53
CA LYS A 55 -10.75 7.28 -0.58
C LYS A 55 -11.47 8.02 0.54
N GLU A 56 -12.62 8.58 0.22
CA GLU A 56 -13.57 9.14 1.19
C GLU A 56 -14.93 8.45 0.98
N GLY A 57 -15.39 7.72 2.00
CA GLY A 57 -16.57 6.86 1.87
C GLY A 57 -16.42 5.80 0.76
N LYS A 58 -17.20 5.94 -0.32
CA LYS A 58 -17.15 5.07 -1.51
C LYS A 58 -16.39 5.71 -2.70
N GLN A 59 -16.02 6.98 -2.61
CA GLN A 59 -15.38 7.71 -3.70
C GLN A 59 -13.86 7.62 -3.62
N ILE A 60 -13.20 7.35 -4.75
CA ILE A 60 -11.75 7.46 -4.89
C ILE A 60 -11.45 8.90 -5.31
N LEU A 61 -10.70 9.63 -4.50
CA LEU A 61 -10.34 11.02 -4.78
C LEU A 61 -9.16 11.10 -5.74
N TRP A 62 -8.18 10.21 -5.57
CA TRP A 62 -7.04 10.07 -6.48
C TRP A 62 -6.40 8.69 -6.35
N VAL A 63 -5.63 8.32 -7.37
CA VAL A 63 -4.90 7.06 -7.45
C VAL A 63 -3.59 7.24 -8.20
N LYS A 64 -2.54 6.57 -7.75
CA LYS A 64 -1.24 6.53 -8.43
C LYS A 64 -0.60 5.14 -8.31
N ASN A 65 -0.07 4.66 -9.43
CA ASN A 65 0.63 3.39 -9.53
C ASN A 65 2.14 3.60 -9.59
N PHE A 66 2.88 2.65 -9.02
CA PHE A 66 4.33 2.63 -8.95
C PHE A 66 4.84 1.22 -9.22
N GLU A 67 6.09 1.13 -9.68
CA GLU A 67 6.83 -0.13 -9.63
C GLU A 67 7.18 -0.46 -8.18
N THR A 68 6.87 -1.67 -7.71
CA THR A 68 7.08 -2.05 -6.30
C THR A 68 8.54 -2.02 -5.88
N LYS A 69 9.48 -2.15 -6.82
CA LYS A 69 10.91 -2.04 -6.52
C LYS A 69 11.33 -0.61 -6.20
N ASP A 70 10.56 0.39 -6.64
CA ASP A 70 10.82 1.80 -6.36
C ASP A 70 10.15 2.21 -5.03
N ALA A 71 10.62 1.61 -3.94
CA ALA A 71 10.12 1.91 -2.60
C ALA A 71 10.32 3.39 -2.24
N THR A 72 11.42 4.00 -2.70
CA THR A 72 11.74 5.41 -2.43
C THR A 72 10.68 6.35 -3.00
N SER A 73 10.31 6.21 -4.27
CA SER A 73 9.27 7.06 -4.88
C SER A 73 7.89 6.84 -4.25
N ILE A 74 7.57 5.59 -3.88
CA ILE A 74 6.32 5.26 -3.18
C ILE A 74 6.25 6.00 -1.84
N MET A 75 7.30 5.89 -1.03
CA MET A 75 7.31 6.48 0.31
C MET A 75 7.37 8.00 0.26
N ARG A 76 8.15 8.58 -0.66
CA ARG A 76 8.16 10.04 -0.89
C ARG A 76 6.77 10.54 -1.25
N TYR A 77 6.09 9.88 -2.19
CA TYR A 77 4.74 10.26 -2.56
C TYR A 77 3.76 10.16 -1.38
N ILE A 78 3.82 9.08 -0.59
CA ILE A 78 2.98 8.93 0.61
C ILE A 78 3.24 10.05 1.63
N ALA A 79 4.49 10.48 1.80
CA ALA A 79 4.86 11.59 2.67
C ALA A 79 4.29 12.93 2.17
N GLU A 80 4.43 13.24 0.87
CA GLU A 80 3.83 14.44 0.25
C GLU A 80 2.32 14.51 0.48
N GLN A 81 1.62 13.37 0.41
CA GLN A 81 0.17 13.32 0.66
C GLN A 81 -0.20 13.41 2.16
N LYS A 82 0.75 13.16 3.07
CA LYS A 82 0.54 13.30 4.53
C LYS A 82 0.58 14.76 4.96
N GLU A 83 1.48 15.53 4.37
CA GLU A 83 1.78 16.90 4.81
C GLU A 83 0.83 17.96 4.25
N GLY A 84 -0.12 17.58 3.38
CA GLY A 84 -1.18 18.51 2.96
C GLY A 84 -0.63 19.81 2.39
N LEU A 85 0.40 19.75 1.53
CA LEU A 85 0.78 20.88 0.68
C LEU A 85 -0.22 21.00 -0.48
N PHE A 86 -1.46 21.35 -0.13
CA PHE A 86 -2.47 22.00 -0.98
C PHE A 86 -3.39 22.82 -0.08
#